data_AF-A0A1D3K856-F1
#
_entry.id   AF-A0A1D3K856-F1
#
_cell.length_a   1.000
_cell.length_b   1.000
_cell.length_c   1.000
_cell.angle_alpha   90.00
_cell.angle_beta   90.00
_cell.angle_gamma   90.00
#
_symmetry.space_group_name_H-M   'P 1'
#
loop_
_entity.id
_entity.type
_entity.pdbx_description
1 polymer ?
#
loop_
_entity_poly.entity_id
_entity_poly.type
_entity_poly.pdbx_seq_one_letter_code
_entity_poly.pdbx_strand_id
1 'polypeptide(L)'
;MISTSSHATPTMLQSGLPRAELITSIATLYMQIMHVKRAGQPADVREYHIGFAEKVLNKDFYGLEHICNGLNSVGKEVFCTVAGLKLPKAQGASREALRAWCGVSELEDDLTKAKARLDHELKSAQRVFKEHMPAIITMIEGWYSAGYVLLMSQNKRNYIANRAQTQGRDLSTRGLHGSKFRPYLEAYLSLQALRVQKGEITEPEYQPPTPVSVAAPVSEPKSTNEPAHSAPESSAPMQHGFCF
;
A
#
# COMPACT_ATOMS: atom_id res chain seq x y z
N MET A 1 -38.63 -34.20 -20.19
CA MET A 1 -37.42 -34.23 -21.04
C MET A 1 -37.26 -32.86 -21.67
N ILE A 2 -36.18 -32.14 -21.33
CA ILE A 2 -35.34 -31.32 -22.21
C ILE A 2 -34.09 -31.10 -21.38
N SER A 3 -33.07 -31.93 -21.63
CA SER A 3 -31.71 -31.69 -21.15
C SER A 3 -31.12 -30.60 -22.02
N THR A 4 -30.94 -29.40 -21.48
CA THR A 4 -30.07 -28.39 -22.08
C THR A 4 -28.64 -28.73 -21.70
N SER A 5 -27.97 -29.53 -22.54
CA SER A 5 -26.53 -29.73 -22.46
C SER A 5 -25.83 -28.41 -22.80
N SER A 6 -25.38 -27.70 -21.78
CA SER A 6 -24.37 -26.66 -21.92
C SER A 6 -23.08 -27.31 -22.44
N HIS A 7 -22.87 -27.29 -23.75
CA HIS A 7 -21.55 -27.52 -24.33
C HIS A 7 -20.68 -26.31 -23.98
N ALA A 8 -20.14 -26.28 -22.77
CA ALA A 8 -18.98 -25.47 -22.48
C ALA A 8 -17.83 -26.04 -23.32
N THR A 9 -17.43 -25.33 -24.36
CA THR A 9 -16.22 -25.65 -25.12
C THR A 9 -15.08 -25.73 -24.10
N PRO A 10 -14.38 -26.88 -23.98
CA PRO A 10 -13.29 -26.98 -23.02
C PRO A 10 -12.28 -25.88 -23.34
N THR A 11 -11.99 -25.06 -22.34
CA THR A 11 -11.03 -23.97 -22.50
C THR A 11 -9.66 -24.55 -22.81
N MET A 12 -8.77 -23.79 -23.46
CA MET A 12 -7.40 -24.25 -23.70
C MET A 12 -6.71 -24.67 -22.40
N LEU A 13 -7.07 -24.06 -21.28
CA LEU A 13 -6.59 -24.40 -19.93
C LEU A 13 -7.08 -25.77 -19.41
N GLN A 14 -8.12 -26.34 -20.00
CA GLN A 14 -8.71 -27.65 -19.64
C GLN A 14 -8.24 -28.78 -20.57
N SER A 15 -7.36 -28.49 -21.54
CA SER A 15 -6.94 -29.45 -22.57
C SER A 15 -6.05 -30.61 -22.08
N GLY A 16 -5.56 -30.56 -20.82
CA GLY A 16 -4.66 -31.57 -20.27
C GLY A 16 -3.25 -31.58 -20.90
N LEU A 17 -2.95 -30.61 -21.77
CA LEU A 17 -1.66 -30.49 -22.43
C LEU A 17 -0.53 -30.16 -21.44
N PRO A 18 0.71 -30.60 -21.72
CA PRO A 18 1.88 -30.16 -20.98
C PRO A 18 1.99 -28.63 -20.96
N ARG A 19 2.51 -28.09 -19.85
CA ARG A 19 2.62 -26.64 -19.66
C ARG A 19 3.37 -25.92 -20.80
N ALA A 20 4.45 -26.50 -21.30
CA ALA A 20 5.21 -25.93 -22.41
C ALA A 20 4.36 -25.81 -23.69
N GLU A 21 3.57 -26.83 -24.01
CA GLU A 21 2.66 -26.83 -25.16
C GLU A 21 1.52 -25.83 -24.99
N LEU A 22 1.01 -25.65 -23.77
CA LEU A 22 0.05 -24.60 -23.46
C LEU A 22 0.63 -23.20 -23.69
N ILE A 23 1.87 -22.96 -23.25
CA ILE A 23 2.57 -21.68 -23.49
C ILE A 23 2.65 -21.42 -24.99
N THR A 24 3.15 -22.38 -25.77
CA THR A 24 3.28 -22.25 -27.22
C THR A 24 1.93 -22.03 -27.91
N SER A 25 0.89 -22.74 -27.48
CA SER A 25 -0.44 -22.65 -28.08
C SER A 25 -1.10 -21.28 -27.80
N ILE A 26 -1.02 -20.80 -26.56
CA ILE A 26 -1.55 -19.47 -26.18
C ILE A 26 -0.75 -18.35 -26.89
N ALA A 27 0.58 -18.48 -26.95
CA ALA A 27 1.44 -17.50 -27.61
C ALA A 27 1.17 -17.42 -29.12
N THR A 28 0.95 -18.59 -29.76
CA THR A 28 0.57 -18.69 -31.17
C THR A 28 -0.80 -18.06 -31.42
N LEU A 29 -1.78 -18.35 -30.56
CA LEU A 29 -3.11 -17.73 -30.66
C LEU A 29 -3.02 -16.20 -30.54
N TYR A 30 -2.22 -15.69 -29.60
CA TYR A 30 -2.01 -14.25 -29.46
C TYR A 30 -1.43 -13.65 -30.75
N MET A 31 -0.33 -14.22 -31.24
CA MET A 31 0.29 -13.77 -32.49
C MET A 31 -0.72 -13.73 -33.64
N GLN A 32 -1.50 -14.80 -33.83
CA GLN A 32 -2.47 -14.90 -34.93
C GLN A 32 -3.54 -13.81 -34.86
N ILE A 33 -4.14 -13.60 -33.69
CA ILE A 33 -5.17 -12.56 -33.51
C ILE A 33 -4.55 -11.17 -33.72
N MET A 34 -3.33 -10.95 -33.23
CA MET A 34 -2.64 -9.67 -33.43
C MET A 34 -2.36 -9.40 -34.91
N HIS A 35 -1.84 -10.39 -35.64
CA HIS A 35 -1.53 -10.29 -37.06
C HIS A 35 -2.79 -9.97 -37.89
N VAL A 36 -3.91 -10.63 -37.60
CA VAL A 36 -5.19 -10.36 -38.28
C VAL A 36 -5.70 -8.95 -38.02
N LYS A 37 -5.58 -8.45 -36.78
CA LYS A 37 -6.16 -7.16 -36.37
C LYS A 37 -5.26 -5.96 -36.58
N ARG A 38 -3.95 -6.15 -36.78
CA ARG A 38 -2.97 -5.07 -36.92
C ARG A 38 -2.15 -5.28 -38.18
N ALA A 39 -2.45 -4.49 -39.21
CA ALA A 39 -1.70 -4.49 -40.46
C ALA A 39 -0.20 -4.19 -40.20
N GLY A 40 0.67 -4.94 -40.85
CA GLY A 40 2.13 -4.78 -40.75
C GLY A 40 2.77 -5.37 -39.50
N GLN A 41 2.05 -6.18 -38.72
CA GLN A 41 2.67 -6.96 -37.65
C GLN A 41 3.33 -8.24 -38.19
N PRO A 42 4.49 -8.65 -37.64
CA PRO A 42 5.14 -9.89 -38.04
C PRO A 42 4.31 -11.11 -37.67
N ALA A 43 4.37 -12.14 -38.52
CA ALA A 43 3.65 -13.41 -38.35
C ALA A 43 4.35 -14.40 -37.40
N ASP A 44 5.37 -13.95 -36.67
CA ASP A 44 6.20 -14.80 -35.81
C ASP A 44 5.86 -14.60 -34.33
N VAL A 45 5.98 -15.69 -33.56
CA VAL A 45 5.84 -15.64 -32.11
C VAL A 45 7.05 -14.89 -31.52
N ARG A 46 6.77 -13.85 -30.72
CA ARG A 46 7.77 -13.04 -30.03
C ARG A 46 7.70 -13.28 -28.52
N GLU A 47 8.75 -12.85 -27.82
CA GLU A 47 8.91 -13.02 -26.37
C GLU A 47 7.71 -12.46 -25.57
N TYR A 48 7.12 -11.35 -25.97
CA TYR A 48 5.95 -10.81 -25.27
C TYR A 48 4.69 -11.68 -25.40
N HIS A 49 4.54 -12.48 -26.46
CA HIS A 49 3.45 -13.45 -26.58
C HIS A 49 3.63 -14.60 -25.59
N ILE A 50 4.87 -15.09 -25.46
CA ILE A 50 5.26 -16.12 -24.50
C ILE A 50 5.05 -15.61 -23.08
N GLY A 51 5.58 -14.41 -22.78
CA GLY A 51 5.42 -13.78 -21.47
C GLY A 51 3.97 -13.42 -21.13
N PHE A 52 3.07 -13.29 -22.11
CA PHE A 52 1.63 -13.19 -21.86
C PHE A 52 1.04 -14.56 -21.49
N ALA A 53 1.37 -15.61 -22.25
CA ALA A 53 0.91 -16.96 -21.98
C ALA A 53 1.32 -17.42 -20.58
N GLU A 54 2.56 -17.15 -20.17
CA GLU A 54 3.04 -17.44 -18.82
C GLU A 54 2.23 -16.74 -17.74
N LYS A 55 1.90 -15.45 -17.93
CA LYS A 55 1.07 -14.70 -16.98
C LYS A 55 -0.35 -15.26 -16.87
N VAL A 56 -0.95 -15.67 -17.99
CA VAL A 56 -2.25 -16.36 -18.00
C VAL A 56 -2.15 -17.67 -17.21
N LEU A 57 -1.16 -18.51 -17.49
CA LEU A 57 -1.00 -19.81 -16.83
C LEU A 57 -0.62 -19.69 -15.34
N ASN A 58 0.08 -18.62 -14.96
CA ASN A 58 0.42 -18.32 -13.57
C ASN A 58 -0.71 -17.62 -12.82
N LYS A 59 -1.82 -17.27 -13.49
CA LYS A 59 -2.87 -16.42 -12.94
C LYS A 59 -2.33 -15.10 -12.37
N ASP A 60 -1.32 -14.53 -13.03
CA ASP A 60 -0.66 -13.30 -12.59
C ASP A 60 -1.56 -12.08 -12.84
N PHE A 61 -2.31 -11.70 -11.80
CA PHE A 61 -3.25 -10.58 -11.86
C PHE A 61 -2.59 -9.28 -12.29
N TYR A 62 -1.45 -8.93 -11.69
CA TYR A 62 -0.77 -7.66 -11.95
C TYR A 62 -0.11 -7.64 -13.33
N GLY A 63 0.47 -8.77 -13.74
CA GLY A 63 0.98 -8.93 -15.10
C GLY A 63 -0.10 -8.83 -16.17
N LEU A 64 -1.35 -9.20 -15.86
CA LEU A 64 -2.48 -9.18 -16.80
C LEU A 64 -3.31 -7.91 -16.75
N GLU A 65 -3.14 -7.02 -15.78
CA GLU A 65 -3.99 -5.83 -15.57
C GLU A 65 -4.16 -4.96 -16.83
N HIS A 66 -3.13 -4.92 -17.68
CA HIS A 66 -3.13 -4.20 -18.95
C HIS A 66 -4.24 -4.65 -19.94
N ILE A 67 -4.80 -5.86 -19.81
CA ILE A 67 -5.95 -6.31 -20.64
C ILE A 67 -7.28 -5.69 -20.22
N CYS A 68 -7.34 -5.13 -19.00
CA CYS A 68 -8.52 -4.41 -18.53
C CYS A 68 -8.63 -3.02 -19.17
N ASN A 69 -7.54 -2.50 -19.74
CA ASN A 69 -7.55 -1.26 -20.50
C ASN A 69 -8.26 -1.46 -21.85
N GLY A 70 -9.23 -0.60 -22.18
CA GLY A 70 -10.02 -0.67 -23.42
C GLY A 70 -9.20 -0.58 -24.71
N LEU A 71 -7.96 -0.09 -24.65
CA LEU A 71 -7.05 -0.02 -25.79
C LEU A 71 -6.42 -1.38 -26.17
N ASN A 72 -6.41 -2.35 -25.25
CA ASN A 72 -5.81 -3.67 -25.48
C ASN A 72 -6.86 -4.73 -25.84
N SER A 73 -7.53 -4.54 -26.97
CA SER A 73 -8.58 -5.45 -27.45
C SER A 73 -8.06 -6.86 -27.78
N VAL A 74 -6.83 -6.98 -28.30
CA VAL A 74 -6.23 -8.27 -28.69
C VAL A 74 -5.93 -9.13 -27.46
N GLY A 75 -5.18 -8.60 -26.48
CA GLY A 75 -4.86 -9.36 -25.27
C GLY A 75 -6.11 -9.78 -24.50
N LYS A 76 -7.12 -8.91 -24.46
CA LYS A 76 -8.43 -9.21 -23.86
C LYS A 76 -9.14 -10.36 -24.56
N GLU A 77 -9.15 -10.40 -25.88
CA GLU A 77 -9.77 -11.47 -26.67
C GLU A 77 -9.05 -12.81 -26.49
N VAL A 78 -7.71 -12.81 -26.56
CA VAL A 78 -6.90 -14.01 -26.31
C VAL A 78 -7.20 -14.54 -24.91
N PHE A 79 -7.18 -13.67 -23.90
CA PHE A 79 -7.52 -14.04 -22.54
C PHE A 79 -8.92 -14.64 -22.44
N CYS A 80 -9.94 -13.99 -23.00
CA CYS A 80 -11.32 -14.48 -22.92
C CYS A 80 -11.48 -15.86 -23.58
N THR A 81 -10.79 -16.10 -24.70
CA THR A 81 -10.76 -17.40 -25.39
C THR A 81 -10.08 -18.47 -24.55
N VAL A 82 -8.91 -18.16 -23.98
CA VAL A 82 -8.11 -19.11 -23.19
C VAL A 82 -8.74 -19.40 -21.83
N ALA A 83 -9.24 -18.38 -21.14
CA ALA A 83 -9.83 -18.47 -19.81
C ALA A 83 -11.31 -18.91 -19.83
N GLY A 84 -11.99 -18.81 -20.98
CA GLY A 84 -13.40 -19.16 -21.14
C GLY A 84 -14.37 -18.23 -20.42
N LEU A 85 -13.95 -17.00 -20.11
CA LEU A 85 -14.78 -16.01 -19.44
C LEU A 85 -14.79 -14.71 -20.24
N LYS A 86 -15.91 -14.00 -20.21
CA LYS A 86 -16.02 -12.69 -20.83
C LYS A 86 -15.71 -11.61 -19.80
N LEU A 87 -14.70 -10.80 -20.07
CA LEU A 87 -14.42 -9.61 -19.27
C LEU A 87 -15.41 -8.48 -19.63
N PRO A 88 -16.03 -7.80 -18.65
CA PRO A 88 -16.93 -6.66 -18.86
C PRO A 88 -16.34 -5.55 -19.73
N LYS A 89 -17.15 -4.63 -20.27
CA LYS A 89 -16.62 -3.48 -21.05
C LYS A 89 -15.97 -2.41 -20.17
N ALA A 90 -16.56 -2.14 -19.01
CA ALA A 90 -16.02 -1.16 -18.06
C ALA A 90 -14.69 -1.66 -17.48
N GLN A 91 -13.69 -0.75 -17.40
CA GLN A 91 -12.35 -1.08 -16.91
C GLN A 91 -12.36 -1.59 -15.46
N GLY A 92 -13.09 -0.93 -14.56
CA GLY A 92 -13.21 -1.33 -13.15
C GLY A 92 -13.80 -2.74 -13.01
N ALA A 93 -14.93 -3.01 -13.68
CA ALA A 93 -15.56 -4.32 -13.66
C ALA A 93 -14.71 -5.41 -14.35
N SER A 94 -13.92 -5.06 -15.38
CA SER A 94 -12.95 -5.99 -15.99
C SER A 94 -11.86 -6.39 -14.99
N ARG A 95 -11.34 -5.41 -14.26
CA ARG A 95 -10.28 -5.62 -13.27
C ARG A 95 -10.78 -6.49 -12.12
N GLU A 96 -12.00 -6.26 -11.65
CA GLU A 96 -12.64 -7.07 -10.61
C GLU A 96 -12.85 -8.52 -11.06
N ALA A 97 -13.39 -8.72 -12.27
CA ALA A 97 -13.57 -10.06 -12.84
C ALA A 97 -12.24 -10.80 -13.02
N LEU A 98 -11.19 -10.09 -13.48
CA LEU A 98 -9.84 -10.65 -13.62
C LEU A 98 -9.25 -11.03 -12.26
N ARG A 99 -9.37 -10.14 -11.25
CA ARG A 99 -8.93 -10.38 -9.87
C ARG A 99 -9.56 -11.65 -9.30
N ALA A 100 -10.87 -11.78 -9.44
CA ALA A 100 -11.62 -12.96 -8.99
C ALA A 100 -11.16 -14.24 -9.69
N TRP A 101 -10.92 -14.20 -11.01
CA TRP A 101 -10.43 -15.35 -11.77
C TRP A 101 -9.00 -15.77 -11.37
N CYS A 102 -8.14 -14.79 -11.10
CA CYS A 102 -6.79 -15.01 -10.61
C CYS A 102 -6.76 -15.56 -9.18
N GLY A 103 -7.85 -15.44 -8.42
CA GLY A 103 -7.94 -15.86 -7.03
C GLY A 103 -7.30 -14.89 -6.04
N VAL A 104 -7.10 -13.62 -6.44
CA VAL A 104 -6.53 -12.59 -5.56
C VAL A 104 -7.64 -11.99 -4.71
N SER A 105 -7.50 -12.00 -3.39
CA SER A 105 -8.46 -11.38 -2.49
C SER A 105 -8.42 -9.85 -2.59
N GLU A 106 -9.50 -9.17 -2.19
CA GLU A 106 -9.54 -7.71 -2.18
C GLU A 106 -8.48 -7.14 -1.22
N LEU A 107 -8.34 -7.77 -0.05
CA LEU A 107 -7.34 -7.39 0.95
C LEU A 107 -5.89 -7.54 0.45
N GLU A 108 -5.57 -8.58 -0.33
CA GLU A 108 -4.24 -8.73 -0.94
C GLU A 108 -3.96 -7.68 -2.01
N ASP A 109 -4.98 -7.33 -2.80
CA ASP A 109 -4.87 -6.26 -3.79
C ASP A 109 -4.66 -4.90 -3.12
N ASP A 110 -5.41 -4.61 -2.07
CA ASP A 110 -5.27 -3.38 -1.29
C ASP A 110 -3.92 -3.29 -0.59
N LEU A 111 -3.41 -4.40 -0.04
CA LEU A 111 -2.05 -4.46 0.52
C LEU A 111 -0.98 -4.15 -0.53
N THR A 112 -1.11 -4.71 -1.74
CA THR A 112 -0.16 -4.48 -2.82
C THR A 112 -0.19 -3.02 -3.26
N LYS A 113 -1.38 -2.44 -3.42
CA LYS A 113 -1.54 -1.00 -3.71
C LYS A 113 -0.98 -0.12 -2.60
N ALA A 114 -1.21 -0.46 -1.34
CA ALA A 114 -0.71 0.29 -0.19
C ALA A 114 0.83 0.27 -0.11
N LYS A 115 1.46 -0.89 -0.39
CA LYS A 115 2.93 -1.00 -0.50
C LYS A 115 3.47 -0.12 -1.63
N ALA A 116 2.90 -0.22 -2.83
CA ALA A 116 3.30 0.61 -3.96
C ALA A 116 3.14 2.11 -3.69
N ARG A 117 2.04 2.51 -3.02
CA ARG A 117 1.81 3.89 -2.59
C ARG A 117 2.85 4.34 -1.57
N LEU A 118 3.17 3.52 -0.56
CA LEU A 118 4.20 3.84 0.42
C LEU A 118 5.57 4.02 -0.26
N ASP A 119 5.95 3.14 -1.18
CA ASP A 119 7.20 3.25 -1.94
C ASP A 119 7.25 4.52 -2.80
N HIS A 120 6.13 4.88 -3.43
CA HIS A 120 6.01 6.13 -4.19
C HIS A 120 6.21 7.35 -3.28
N GLU A 121 5.49 7.41 -2.15
CA GLU A 121 5.61 8.53 -1.22
C GLU A 121 6.98 8.58 -0.54
N LEU A 122 7.61 7.43 -0.29
CA LEU A 122 8.98 7.36 0.22
C LEU A 122 9.95 8.01 -0.77
N LYS A 123 9.90 7.64 -2.05
CA LYS A 123 10.73 8.26 -3.10
C LYS A 123 10.47 9.77 -3.22
N SER A 124 9.21 10.19 -3.11
CA SER A 124 8.80 11.60 -3.12
C SER A 124 9.38 12.37 -1.93
N ALA A 125 9.29 11.80 -0.72
CA ALA A 125 9.80 12.38 0.51
C ALA A 125 11.33 12.41 0.56
N GLN A 126 12.00 11.36 0.09
CA GLN A 126 13.47 11.27 0.00
C GLN A 126 14.06 12.40 -0.85
N ARG A 127 13.38 12.83 -1.92
CA ARG A 127 13.85 13.96 -2.76
C ARG A 127 13.89 15.28 -1.99
N VAL A 128 13.05 15.44 -0.97
CA VAL A 128 12.92 16.69 -0.20
C VAL A 128 13.73 16.62 1.09
N PHE A 129 13.59 15.56 1.87
CA PHE A 129 14.25 15.42 3.17
C PHE A 129 15.66 14.81 3.08
N LYS A 130 16.01 14.20 1.95
CA LYS A 130 17.34 13.67 1.63
C LYS A 130 17.89 12.81 2.80
N GLU A 131 19.02 13.22 3.35
CA GLU A 131 19.76 12.54 4.42
C GLU A 131 18.98 12.44 5.74
N HIS A 132 17.95 13.27 5.94
CA HIS A 132 17.10 13.21 7.14
C HIS A 132 15.99 12.16 7.04
N MET A 133 15.77 11.55 5.87
CA MET A 133 14.69 10.57 5.70
C MET A 133 14.80 9.35 6.65
N PRO A 134 15.98 8.74 6.86
CA PRO A 134 16.11 7.63 7.81
C PRO A 134 15.65 8.00 9.22
N ALA A 135 16.04 9.18 9.72
CA ALA A 135 15.60 9.67 11.04
C ALA A 135 14.09 9.90 11.10
N ILE A 136 13.48 10.40 10.01
CA ILE A 136 12.03 10.54 9.87
C ILE A 136 11.32 9.19 9.93
N ILE A 137 11.85 8.16 9.23
CA ILE A 137 11.28 6.82 9.25
C ILE A 137 11.29 6.26 10.68
N THR A 138 12.45 6.29 11.34
CA THR A 138 12.59 5.83 12.73
C THR A 138 11.65 6.57 13.68
N MET A 139 11.47 7.88 13.49
CA MET A 139 10.53 8.67 14.28
C MET A 139 9.07 8.21 14.07
N ILE A 140 8.64 7.99 12.82
CA ILE A 140 7.29 7.52 12.49
C ILE A 140 7.05 6.10 13.04
N GLU A 141 8.01 5.21 12.87
CA GLU A 141 7.96 3.84 13.41
C GLU A 141 7.89 3.85 14.94
N GLY A 142 8.64 4.75 15.59
CA GLY A 142 8.56 4.96 17.03
C GLY A 142 7.20 5.47 17.49
N TRP A 143 6.59 6.41 16.76
CA TRP A 143 5.23 6.86 17.06
C TRP A 143 4.20 5.73 16.88
N TYR A 144 4.28 4.98 15.78
CA TYR A 144 3.38 3.86 15.56
C TYR A 144 3.52 2.83 16.68
N SER A 145 4.75 2.44 17.03
CA SER A 145 5.04 1.47 18.10
C SER A 145 4.55 1.92 19.48
N ALA A 146 4.50 3.23 19.74
CA ALA A 146 3.92 3.81 20.96
C ALA A 146 2.38 3.93 20.92
N GLY A 147 1.73 3.43 19.87
CA GLY A 147 0.27 3.40 19.70
C GLY A 147 -0.34 4.65 19.09
N TYR A 148 0.44 5.51 18.42
CA TYR A 148 -0.10 6.61 17.61
C TYR A 148 -0.43 6.10 16.19
N VAL A 149 -1.67 5.64 16.01
CA VAL A 149 -2.10 4.86 14.83
C VAL A 149 -3.09 5.59 13.91
N LEU A 150 -3.55 6.78 14.29
CA LEU A 150 -4.53 7.56 13.53
C LEU A 150 -4.01 8.94 13.14
N LEU A 151 -4.41 9.42 11.98
CA LEU A 151 -4.27 10.83 11.62
C LEU A 151 -5.61 11.54 11.81
N MET A 152 -5.57 12.71 12.43
CA MET A 152 -6.74 13.52 12.65
C MET A 152 -6.46 15.00 12.42
N SER A 153 -7.50 15.76 12.12
CA SER A 153 -7.45 17.20 11.99
C SER A 153 -8.39 17.83 13.01
N GLN A 154 -7.87 18.70 13.88
CA GLN A 154 -8.64 19.39 14.91
C GLN A 154 -8.17 20.84 15.00
N ASN A 155 -9.10 21.80 15.07
CA ASN A 155 -8.77 23.23 15.19
C ASN A 155 -7.77 23.75 14.15
N LYS A 156 -7.92 23.31 12.89
CA LYS A 156 -7.00 23.59 11.76
C LYS A 156 -5.57 23.05 11.92
N ARG A 157 -5.32 22.24 12.95
CA ARG A 157 -4.07 21.53 13.18
C ARG A 157 -4.21 20.06 12.82
N ASN A 158 -3.10 19.42 12.54
CA ASN A 158 -3.06 18.01 12.18
C ASN A 158 -2.28 17.26 13.23
N TYR A 159 -2.79 16.10 13.64
CA TYR A 159 -2.20 15.29 14.69
C TYR A 159 -2.05 13.85 14.22
N ILE A 160 -1.03 13.19 14.73
CA ILE A 160 -1.04 11.74 14.86
C ILE A 160 -1.49 11.39 16.28
N ALA A 161 -2.50 10.53 16.41
CA ALA A 161 -3.18 10.27 17.68
C ALA A 161 -3.33 8.77 17.95
N ASN A 162 -3.53 8.45 19.22
CA ASN A 162 -3.95 7.11 19.61
C ASN A 162 -5.40 6.82 19.16
N ARG A 163 -5.79 5.54 19.16
CA ARG A 163 -7.12 5.12 18.71
C ARG A 163 -8.26 5.77 19.52
N ALA A 164 -8.04 5.97 20.82
CA ALA A 164 -9.00 6.62 21.72
C ALA A 164 -9.09 8.14 21.51
N GLN A 165 -8.22 8.74 20.68
CA GLN A 165 -8.16 10.19 20.40
C GLN A 165 -7.95 11.05 21.66
N THR A 166 -7.38 10.47 22.71
CA THR A 166 -7.11 11.16 23.98
C THR A 166 -5.70 11.73 24.04
N GLN A 167 -4.79 11.20 23.22
CA GLN A 167 -3.38 11.58 23.18
C GLN A 167 -2.95 11.75 21.73
N GLY A 168 -2.27 12.85 21.43
CA GLY A 168 -1.85 13.18 20.07
C GLY A 168 -0.58 14.00 20.03
N ARG A 169 0.18 13.84 18.95
CA ARG A 169 1.37 14.65 18.64
C ARG A 169 1.04 15.61 17.52
N ASP A 170 1.31 16.88 17.77
CA ASP A 170 1.03 17.95 16.82
C ASP A 170 1.98 17.87 15.62
N LEU A 171 1.43 17.57 14.45
CA LEU A 171 2.13 17.64 13.18
C LEU A 171 2.22 19.10 12.69
N SER A 172 1.46 20.01 13.32
CA SER A 172 1.62 21.46 13.58
C SER A 172 2.88 22.19 13.12
N THR A 173 3.99 21.54 13.40
CA THR A 173 5.27 22.20 13.63
C THR A 173 6.10 22.27 12.35
N ARG A 174 6.97 23.28 12.26
CA ARG A 174 7.85 23.51 11.10
C ARG A 174 8.63 22.23 10.79
N GLY A 175 8.49 21.71 9.56
CA GLY A 175 9.16 20.49 9.08
C GLY A 175 8.27 19.24 9.00
N LEU A 176 7.24 19.12 9.85
CA LEU A 176 6.32 17.96 9.89
C LEU A 176 4.99 18.22 9.17
N HIS A 177 4.73 19.49 8.87
CA HIS A 177 3.59 19.94 8.06
C HIS A 177 3.77 19.91 6.55
N GLY A 178 4.91 19.40 6.08
CA GLY A 178 5.21 19.39 4.67
C GLY A 178 4.17 18.60 3.88
N SER A 179 3.78 19.14 2.72
CA SER A 179 2.99 18.46 1.68
C SER A 179 3.63 17.16 1.17
N LYS A 180 4.82 16.81 1.67
CA LYS A 180 5.60 15.61 1.35
C LYS A 180 5.79 14.67 2.52
N PHE A 181 5.71 15.15 3.77
CA PHE A 181 5.78 14.31 4.97
C PHE A 181 4.46 13.61 5.23
N ARG A 182 3.36 14.38 5.22
CA ARG A 182 2.03 13.87 5.55
C ARG A 182 1.57 12.75 4.61
N PRO A 183 1.72 12.84 3.27
CA PRO A 183 1.35 11.73 2.39
C PRO A 183 2.11 10.43 2.67
N TYR A 184 3.40 10.53 3.05
CA TYR A 184 4.19 9.38 3.46
C TYR A 184 3.65 8.75 4.75
N LEU A 185 3.37 9.57 5.77
CA LEU A 185 2.80 9.10 7.03
C LEU A 185 1.41 8.47 6.83
N GLU A 186 0.56 9.07 6.00
CA GLU A 186 -0.76 8.52 5.63
C GLU A 186 -0.62 7.16 4.94
N ALA A 187 0.30 7.03 3.97
CA ALA A 187 0.55 5.78 3.28
C ALA A 187 1.08 4.71 4.24
N TYR A 188 1.97 5.08 5.17
CA TYR A 188 2.51 4.17 6.17
C TYR A 188 1.41 3.62 7.08
N LEU A 189 0.60 4.49 7.69
CA LEU A 189 -0.48 4.09 8.58
C LEU A 189 -1.55 3.26 7.86
N SER A 190 -1.87 3.61 6.61
CA SER A 190 -2.81 2.84 5.78
C SER A 190 -2.30 1.42 5.53
N LEU A 191 -1.01 1.25 5.23
CA LEU A 191 -0.40 -0.07 5.08
C LEU A 191 -0.45 -0.87 6.38
N GLN A 192 -0.11 -0.26 7.52
CA GLN A 192 -0.16 -0.98 8.80
C GLN A 192 -1.58 -1.40 9.16
N ALA A 193 -2.59 -0.56 8.92
CA ALA A 193 -4.00 -0.91 9.16
C ALA A 193 -4.43 -2.15 8.36
N LEU A 194 -4.03 -2.25 7.08
CA LEU A 194 -4.30 -3.43 6.26
C LEU A 194 -3.53 -4.68 6.75
N ARG A 195 -2.30 -4.50 7.25
CA ARG A 195 -1.52 -5.61 7.84
C ARG A 195 -2.15 -6.11 9.14
N VAL A 196 -2.69 -5.22 9.97
CA VAL A 196 -3.51 -5.57 11.14
C VAL A 196 -4.76 -6.33 10.71
N GLN A 197 -5.50 -5.82 9.71
CA GLN A 197 -6.71 -6.48 9.20
C GLN A 197 -6.43 -7.89 8.66
N LYS A 198 -5.26 -8.10 8.03
CA LYS A 198 -4.81 -9.41 7.57
C LYS A 198 -4.28 -10.32 8.70
N GLY A 199 -4.03 -9.77 9.88
CA GLY A 199 -3.41 -10.50 11.00
C GLY A 199 -1.90 -10.71 10.85
N GLU A 200 -1.22 -9.95 9.97
CA GLU A 200 0.25 -10.01 9.83
C GLU A 200 0.96 -9.36 11.04
N ILE A 201 0.32 -8.39 11.68
CA ILE A 201 0.81 -7.68 12.87
C ILE A 201 -0.35 -7.42 13.83
N THR A 202 -0.03 -7.27 15.11
CA THR A 202 -0.96 -6.74 16.11
C THR A 202 -0.90 -5.22 16.12
N GLU A 203 -2.04 -4.55 16.22
CA GLU A 203 -2.04 -3.10 16.37
C GLU A 203 -1.45 -2.71 17.73
N PRO A 204 -0.47 -1.79 17.78
CA PRO A 204 0.14 -1.38 19.03
C PRO A 204 -0.85 -0.60 19.92
N GLU A 205 -0.91 -1.00 21.18
CA GLU A 205 -1.64 -0.26 22.20
C GLU A 205 -0.86 1.00 22.59
N TYR A 206 -1.60 2.03 23.00
CA TYR A 206 -0.99 3.28 23.41
C TYR A 206 -0.16 3.10 24.69
N GLN A 207 1.13 3.43 24.60
CA GLN A 207 2.02 3.45 25.75
C GLN A 207 2.31 4.90 26.11
N PRO A 208 1.90 5.38 27.29
CA PRO A 208 2.26 6.71 27.74
C PRO A 208 3.79 6.79 27.84
N PRO A 209 4.40 7.93 27.45
CA PRO A 209 5.84 8.10 27.60
C PRO A 209 6.21 7.89 29.07
N THR A 210 7.17 7.01 29.33
CA THR A 210 7.67 6.77 30.67
C THR A 210 8.11 8.12 31.25
N PRO A 211 7.58 8.55 32.41
CA PRO A 211 8.06 9.76 33.03
C PRO A 211 9.56 9.58 33.26
N VAL A 212 10.36 10.49 32.69
CA VAL A 212 11.77 10.58 33.03
C VAL A 212 11.79 10.88 34.52
N SER A 213 12.14 9.89 35.33
CA SER A 213 12.36 10.08 36.76
C SER A 213 13.45 11.13 36.85
N VAL A 214 13.08 12.37 37.16
CA VAL A 214 14.03 13.43 37.47
C VAL A 214 14.85 12.86 38.63
N ALA A 215 16.11 12.50 38.36
CA ALA A 215 17.03 12.15 39.42
C ALA A 215 16.97 13.31 40.41
N ALA A 216 16.60 13.01 41.66
CA ALA A 216 16.55 13.99 42.73
C ALA A 216 17.82 14.85 42.67
N PRO A 217 17.72 16.19 42.80
CA PRO A 217 18.89 17.04 42.71
C PRO A 217 19.93 16.54 43.70
N VAL A 218 21.10 16.16 43.17
CA VAL A 218 22.28 15.81 43.97
C VAL A 218 22.52 17.00 44.87
N SER A 219 22.44 16.78 46.18
CA SER A 219 22.70 17.80 47.18
C SER A 219 24.17 18.22 47.08
N GLU A 220 24.44 19.38 46.46
CA GLU A 220 25.75 20.02 46.58
C GLU A 220 25.96 20.53 48.02
N PRO A 221 27.20 20.47 48.54
CA PRO A 221 27.48 20.88 49.90
C PRO A 221 27.36 22.40 50.07
N LYS A 222 26.69 22.77 51.16
CA LYS A 222 26.41 24.13 51.65
C LYS A 222 27.68 25.00 51.67
N SER A 223 27.68 26.11 50.94
CA SER A 223 28.59 27.24 51.19
C SER A 223 27.76 28.49 51.51
N THR A 224 27.92 28.95 52.75
CA THR A 224 27.33 30.16 53.33
C THR A 224 27.82 31.43 52.62
N ASN A 225 26.89 32.22 52.07
CA ASN A 225 26.76 33.66 52.31
C ASN A 225 25.56 34.24 51.50
N GLU A 226 24.58 34.79 52.21
CA GLU A 226 23.48 35.64 51.72
C GLU A 226 23.72 37.08 52.26
N PRO A 227 23.00 38.15 51.84
CA PRO A 227 21.89 38.27 50.87
C PRO A 227 22.15 39.44 49.86
N ALA A 228 21.32 39.94 48.93
CA ALA A 228 19.89 39.89 48.64
C ALA A 228 19.66 40.32 47.17
N HIS A 229 18.67 39.75 46.47
CA HIS A 229 17.62 40.48 45.70
C HIS A 229 16.71 39.52 44.89
N SER A 230 15.50 39.32 45.42
CA SER A 230 14.17 39.38 44.77
C SER A 230 13.94 38.88 43.32
N ALA A 231 13.42 37.63 43.22
CA ALA A 231 12.23 37.10 42.51
C ALA A 231 11.86 37.47 41.03
N PRO A 232 11.02 36.68 40.30
CA PRO A 232 10.57 35.28 40.51
C PRO A 232 10.77 34.34 39.29
N GLU A 233 10.62 33.04 39.59
CA GLU A 233 10.55 31.89 38.69
C GLU A 233 9.30 31.89 37.78
N SER A 234 9.42 31.31 36.58
CA SER A 234 8.44 30.37 36.03
C SER A 234 8.97 29.74 34.74
N SER A 235 9.57 28.56 34.85
CA SER A 235 9.83 27.63 33.74
C SER A 235 9.01 26.37 33.99
N ALA A 236 7.87 26.26 33.31
CA ALA A 236 7.08 25.03 33.29
C ALA A 236 7.40 24.23 32.01
N PRO A 237 7.72 22.93 32.10
CA PRO A 237 7.62 22.04 30.95
C PRO A 237 6.14 21.76 30.68
N MET A 238 5.61 22.23 29.56
CA MET A 238 4.25 21.89 29.13
C MET A 238 4.18 20.43 28.69
N GLN A 239 3.89 19.54 29.64
CA GLN A 239 3.14 18.33 29.36
C GLN A 239 1.69 18.75 29.06
N HIS A 240 1.33 18.81 27.79
CA HIS A 240 -0.08 18.96 27.41
C HIS A 240 -0.78 17.60 27.53
N GLY A 241 -1.20 17.27 28.75
CA GLY A 241 -2.40 16.47 28.92
C GLY A 241 -3.58 17.28 28.37
N PHE A 242 -4.35 16.69 27.45
CA PHE A 242 -5.54 17.32 26.92
C PHE A 242 -6.65 17.34 27.99
N CYS A 243 -7.27 18.50 28.19
CA CYS A 243 -8.60 18.59 28.80
C CYS A 243 -9.63 18.62 27.68
N PHE A 244 -10.67 17.79 27.81
CA PHE A 244 -11.81 17.68 26.89
C PHE A 244 -12.64 18.97 26.84
#